data_AF-A0A4V5H2Z7-F1
#
_entry.id   AF-A0A4V5H2Z7-F1
#
_cell.length_a   1.000
_cell.length_b   1.000
_cell.length_c   1.000
_cell.angle_alpha   90.00
_cell.angle_beta   90.00
_cell.angle_gamma   90.00
#
_symmetry.space_group_name_H-M   'P 1'
#
loop_
_entity.id
_entity.type
_entity.pdbx_description
1 polymer ?
#
loop_
_entity_poly.entity_id
_entity_poly.type
_entity_poly.pdbx_seq_one_letter_code
_entity_poly.pdbx_strand_id
1 'polypeptide(L)'
;QSDIRDRTPGRLALSGMYGFGQAFTSTDALAFEGLSDFVEWLKKVTPGRYAVSITDSSQLLTGTTQFNGIIDVMWSPYANSESDTVRKFKTLMCYNQYYQGEHCIHYMQYRYNDSDNSWNMSSRVVVYDGDSLAYLLSRMAGSGSYYKYPAVGVPIMAAYQGESFGADASLGLGDIVPGSRLGPLAMSARVSDTGTYASSPQVVIGGAGEYNFPGRYTALSGTRISHDTTRGYIGLFVRIE
;
A
#
# COMPACT_ATOMS: atom_id res chain seq x y z
N GLN A 1 32.29 -25.36 9.92
CA GLN A 1 31.04 -25.42 9.14
C GLN A 1 31.25 -26.44 8.02
N SER A 2 30.84 -27.68 8.22
CA SER A 2 31.25 -28.87 7.42
C SER A 2 30.10 -29.52 6.65
N ASP A 3 28.91 -28.94 6.67
CA ASP A 3 27.69 -29.57 6.15
C ASP A 3 26.89 -28.59 5.28
N ILE A 4 27.42 -28.32 4.08
CA ILE A 4 26.69 -27.62 3.01
C ILE A 4 26.32 -28.68 1.98
N ARG A 5 25.03 -28.81 1.70
CA ARG A 5 24.38 -29.90 0.92
C ARG A 5 24.84 -30.06 -0.53
N ASP A 6 25.72 -29.22 -1.06
CA ASP A 6 26.06 -29.21 -2.48
C ASP A 6 27.56 -28.99 -2.73
N ARG A 7 28.35 -30.06 -2.57
CA ARG A 7 29.76 -30.10 -2.97
C ARG A 7 30.05 -31.39 -3.74
N THR A 8 29.55 -31.49 -4.96
CA THR A 8 30.21 -32.35 -5.95
C THR A 8 31.39 -31.57 -6.51
N PRO A 9 32.66 -32.01 -6.37
CA PRO A 9 33.80 -31.32 -6.95
C PRO A 9 33.58 -31.09 -8.45
N GLY A 10 33.69 -29.83 -8.91
CA GLY A 10 33.40 -29.44 -10.30
C GLY A 10 31.96 -29.00 -10.59
N ARG A 11 31.07 -28.97 -9.58
CA ARG A 11 29.74 -28.35 -9.68
C ARG A 11 29.70 -27.12 -8.77
N LEU A 12 29.75 -25.92 -9.36
CA LEU A 12 29.30 -24.72 -8.65
C LEU A 12 27.78 -24.83 -8.45
N ALA A 13 27.29 -24.47 -7.28
CA ALA A 13 25.87 -24.20 -7.11
C ALA A 13 25.49 -23.13 -8.14
N LEU A 14 24.66 -23.51 -9.12
CA LEU A 14 24.10 -22.56 -10.07
C LEU A 14 23.22 -21.61 -9.27
N SER A 15 23.61 -20.34 -9.23
CA SER A 15 22.75 -19.26 -8.76
C SER A 15 21.41 -19.38 -9.48
N GLY A 16 20.31 -19.59 -8.76
CA GLY A 16 18.97 -19.48 -9.35
C GLY A 16 18.20 -20.76 -9.69
N MET A 17 18.64 -21.99 -9.33
CA MET A 17 17.78 -23.19 -9.56
C MET A 17 16.40 -23.09 -8.85
N TYR A 18 16.26 -22.16 -7.90
CA TYR A 18 15.01 -21.79 -7.22
C TYR A 18 14.77 -20.26 -7.14
N GLY A 19 15.15 -19.50 -8.16
CA GLY A 19 14.70 -18.10 -8.36
C GLY A 19 15.47 -16.99 -7.64
N PHE A 20 16.24 -17.29 -6.58
CA PHE A 20 17.13 -16.30 -5.97
C PHE A 20 18.53 -16.35 -6.62
N GLY A 21 18.93 -15.22 -7.23
CA GLY A 21 20.28 -15.01 -7.77
C GLY A 21 20.43 -15.18 -9.29
N GLN A 22 19.36 -15.44 -10.04
CA GLN A 22 19.40 -15.42 -11.51
C GLN A 22 19.50 -13.97 -12.02
N ALA A 23 20.51 -13.68 -12.83
CA ALA A 23 20.61 -12.43 -13.57
C ALA A 23 19.84 -12.58 -14.89
N PHE A 24 18.78 -11.80 -15.06
CA PHE A 24 18.04 -11.77 -16.31
C PHE A 24 18.69 -10.82 -17.31
N THR A 25 18.69 -11.23 -18.57
CA THR A 25 19.00 -10.39 -19.72
C THR A 25 17.72 -9.97 -20.42
N SER A 26 17.77 -8.95 -21.28
CA SER A 26 16.60 -8.54 -22.07
C SER A 26 16.08 -9.65 -22.99
N THR A 27 16.95 -10.57 -23.41
CA THR A 27 16.55 -11.74 -24.23
C THR A 27 15.81 -12.81 -23.43
N ASP A 28 15.89 -12.78 -22.09
CA ASP A 28 15.14 -13.70 -21.22
C ASP A 28 13.72 -13.18 -20.91
N ALA A 29 13.42 -11.93 -21.28
CA ALA A 29 12.14 -11.31 -20.98
C ALA A 29 11.01 -11.94 -21.81
N LEU A 30 10.00 -12.46 -21.11
CA LEU A 30 8.75 -12.88 -21.73
C LEU A 30 7.97 -11.63 -22.14
N ALA A 31 7.66 -11.52 -23.43
CA ALA A 31 6.91 -10.39 -23.97
C ALA A 31 5.42 -10.72 -24.11
N PHE A 32 4.58 -9.80 -23.68
CA PHE A 32 3.13 -9.86 -23.79
C PHE A 32 2.59 -8.55 -24.36
N GLU A 33 1.54 -8.64 -25.18
CA GLU A 33 0.83 -7.48 -25.71
C GLU A 33 -0.12 -6.89 -24.67
N GLY A 34 -0.78 -7.71 -23.85
CA GLY A 34 -1.65 -7.21 -22.78
C GLY A 34 -2.38 -8.29 -22.00
N LEU A 35 -3.66 -8.05 -21.67
CA LEU A 35 -4.43 -8.95 -20.79
C LEU A 35 -4.55 -10.37 -21.35
N SER A 36 -4.88 -10.50 -22.65
CA SER A 36 -5.29 -11.78 -23.24
C SER A 36 -4.17 -12.82 -23.22
N ASP A 37 -2.99 -12.46 -23.69
CA ASP A 37 -1.85 -13.36 -23.80
C ASP A 37 -1.12 -13.54 -22.46
N PHE A 38 -1.07 -12.51 -21.62
CA PHE A 38 -0.58 -12.64 -20.25
C PHE A 38 -1.40 -13.64 -19.44
N VAL A 39 -2.73 -13.64 -19.55
CA VAL A 39 -3.60 -14.61 -18.86
C VAL A 39 -3.36 -16.04 -19.35
N GLU A 40 -3.14 -16.25 -20.64
CA GLU A 40 -2.84 -17.59 -21.17
C GLU A 40 -1.52 -18.14 -20.64
N TRP A 41 -0.52 -17.28 -20.46
CA TRP A 41 0.71 -17.63 -19.75
C TRP A 41 0.45 -17.91 -18.27
N LEU A 42 -0.33 -17.06 -17.60
CA LEU A 42 -0.66 -17.19 -16.18
C LEU A 42 -1.39 -18.49 -15.86
N LYS A 43 -2.18 -19.03 -16.79
CA LYS A 43 -2.81 -20.35 -16.63
C LYS A 43 -1.79 -21.48 -16.50
N LYS A 44 -0.62 -21.37 -17.14
CA LYS A 44 0.36 -22.48 -17.28
C LYS A 44 1.64 -22.26 -16.47
N VAL A 45 1.90 -21.05 -16.01
CA VAL A 45 3.15 -20.67 -15.36
C VAL A 45 3.39 -21.45 -14.05
N THR A 46 4.63 -21.89 -13.86
CA THR A 46 5.11 -22.56 -12.64
C THR A 46 5.63 -21.56 -11.61
N PRO A 47 5.86 -21.97 -10.35
CA PRO A 47 6.51 -21.10 -9.38
C PRO A 47 7.92 -20.71 -9.84
N GLY A 48 8.30 -19.46 -9.65
CA GLY A 48 9.60 -18.95 -10.10
C GLY A 48 9.63 -17.43 -10.28
N ARG A 49 10.78 -16.92 -10.71
CA ARG A 49 10.99 -15.52 -11.04
C ARG A 49 11.12 -15.37 -12.55
N TYR A 50 10.44 -14.39 -13.12
CA TYR A 50 10.39 -14.20 -14.58
C TYR A 50 10.67 -12.74 -14.92
N ALA A 51 11.58 -12.50 -15.87
CA ALA A 51 11.65 -11.21 -16.55
C ALA A 51 10.48 -11.10 -17.52
N VAL A 52 9.75 -9.99 -17.46
CA VAL A 52 8.50 -9.81 -18.20
C VAL A 52 8.42 -8.39 -18.73
N SER A 53 7.97 -8.28 -19.99
CA SER A 53 7.60 -7.04 -20.68
C SER A 53 6.14 -7.15 -21.10
N ILE A 54 5.31 -6.16 -20.79
CA ILE A 54 3.91 -6.07 -21.19
C ILE A 54 3.67 -4.70 -21.84
N THR A 55 3.28 -4.70 -23.12
CA THR A 55 3.05 -3.49 -23.90
C THR A 55 1.87 -2.68 -23.36
N ASP A 56 0.73 -3.32 -23.07
CA ASP A 56 -0.42 -2.68 -22.42
C ASP A 56 -0.78 -3.43 -21.12
N SER A 57 -0.33 -2.88 -19.99
CA SER A 57 -0.66 -3.42 -18.67
C SER A 57 -1.85 -2.74 -17.99
N SER A 58 -2.54 -1.81 -18.67
CA SER A 58 -3.56 -0.96 -18.05
C SER A 58 -4.75 -1.74 -17.46
N GLN A 59 -5.09 -2.88 -18.07
CA GLN A 59 -6.13 -3.79 -17.60
C GLN A 59 -5.64 -4.81 -16.56
N LEU A 60 -4.32 -4.96 -16.42
CA LEU A 60 -3.68 -5.93 -15.52
C LEU A 60 -3.27 -5.29 -14.19
N LEU A 61 -2.66 -4.11 -14.26
CA LEU A 61 -1.93 -3.46 -13.18
C LEU A 61 -2.45 -2.04 -13.02
N THR A 62 -3.11 -1.77 -11.90
CA THR A 62 -3.77 -0.48 -11.66
C THR A 62 -2.75 0.66 -11.64
N GLY A 63 -2.93 1.66 -12.53
CA GLY A 63 -2.04 2.81 -12.59
C GLY A 63 -0.69 2.55 -13.26
N THR A 64 -0.58 1.48 -14.06
CA THR A 64 0.61 1.15 -14.83
C THR A 64 0.22 0.90 -16.28
N THR A 65 0.72 1.73 -17.20
CA THR A 65 0.37 1.61 -18.63
C THR A 65 1.26 0.62 -19.36
N GLN A 66 2.51 0.48 -18.92
CA GLN A 66 3.46 -0.50 -19.44
C GLN A 66 4.17 -1.20 -18.28
N PHE A 67 4.39 -2.50 -18.39
CA PHE A 67 5.15 -3.24 -17.40
C PHE A 67 6.46 -3.72 -18.00
N ASN A 68 7.58 -3.34 -17.41
CA ASN A 68 8.88 -3.91 -17.72
C ASN A 68 9.54 -4.25 -16.41
N GLY A 69 9.74 -5.53 -16.09
CA GLY A 69 10.28 -5.85 -14.79
C GLY A 69 10.29 -7.33 -14.47
N ILE A 70 10.20 -7.61 -13.18
CA ILE A 70 10.32 -8.96 -12.64
C ILE A 70 8.99 -9.37 -12.02
N ILE A 71 8.54 -10.59 -12.30
CA ILE A 71 7.37 -11.19 -11.66
C ILE A 71 7.81 -12.42 -10.86
N ASP A 72 7.57 -12.41 -9.55
CA ASP A 72 7.65 -13.59 -8.71
C ASP A 72 6.30 -14.30 -8.67
N VAL A 73 6.28 -15.54 -9.12
CA VAL A 73 5.11 -16.42 -9.14
C VAL A 73 5.22 -17.44 -8.03
N MET A 74 4.18 -17.52 -7.20
CA MET A 74 4.04 -18.51 -6.15
C MET A 74 2.72 -19.25 -6.35
N TRP A 75 2.75 -20.58 -6.30
CA TRP A 75 1.52 -21.36 -6.23
C TRP A 75 1.03 -21.43 -4.79
N SER A 76 -0.29 -21.33 -4.61
CA SER A 76 -0.90 -21.60 -3.32
C SER A 76 -0.68 -23.08 -2.95
N PRO A 77 -0.23 -23.38 -1.72
CA PRO A 77 -0.19 -24.74 -1.21
C PRO A 77 -1.59 -25.27 -0.84
N TYR A 78 -2.62 -24.41 -0.86
CA TYR A 78 -4.01 -24.74 -0.51
C TYR A 78 -4.93 -24.56 -1.73
N ALA A 79 -5.96 -25.42 -1.85
CA ALA A 79 -7.01 -25.38 -2.88
C ALA A 79 -6.49 -25.49 -4.32
N ASN A 80 -5.98 -26.67 -4.67
CA ASN A 80 -5.38 -26.94 -5.96
C ASN A 80 -5.52 -28.42 -6.38
N SER A 81 -6.00 -28.69 -7.59
CA SER A 81 -5.77 -29.99 -8.21
C SER A 81 -4.26 -30.16 -8.40
N GLU A 82 -3.67 -31.29 -7.96
CA GLU A 82 -2.20 -31.44 -7.96
C GLU A 82 -1.59 -31.47 -9.35
N SER A 83 -2.33 -31.94 -10.34
CA SER A 83 -1.85 -32.18 -11.70
C SER A 83 -2.17 -31.07 -12.71
N ASP A 84 -3.17 -30.22 -12.45
CA ASP A 84 -3.61 -29.20 -13.42
C ASP A 84 -3.13 -27.79 -13.05
N THR A 85 -2.11 -27.32 -13.79
CA THR A 85 -1.55 -25.97 -13.64
C THR A 85 -2.59 -24.85 -13.79
N VAL A 86 -3.65 -25.07 -14.58
CA VAL A 86 -4.72 -24.09 -14.80
C VAL A 86 -5.55 -23.90 -13.54
N ARG A 87 -5.73 -24.97 -12.75
CA ARG A 87 -6.48 -24.97 -11.50
C ARG A 87 -5.63 -24.59 -10.28
N LYS A 88 -4.32 -24.36 -10.46
CA LYS A 88 -3.45 -23.85 -9.40
C LYS A 88 -3.74 -22.39 -9.14
N PHE A 89 -4.11 -22.07 -7.90
CA PHE A 89 -4.17 -20.67 -7.46
C PHE A 89 -2.76 -20.10 -7.43
N LYS A 90 -2.60 -18.88 -7.93
CA LYS A 90 -1.30 -18.23 -8.06
C LYS A 90 -1.32 -16.88 -7.38
N THR A 91 -0.23 -16.57 -6.70
CA THR A 91 0.05 -15.27 -6.12
C THR A 91 1.28 -14.72 -6.81
N LEU A 92 1.19 -13.47 -7.27
CA LEU A 92 2.21 -12.81 -8.04
C LEU A 92 2.64 -11.54 -7.32
N MET A 93 3.94 -11.32 -7.22
CA MET A 93 4.53 -10.02 -6.89
C MET A 93 5.20 -9.48 -8.14
N CYS A 94 4.69 -8.38 -8.69
CA CYS A 94 5.20 -7.76 -9.90
C CYS A 94 6.01 -6.52 -9.52
N TYR A 95 7.32 -6.56 -9.74
CA TYR A 95 8.26 -5.48 -9.48
C TYR A 95 8.54 -4.74 -10.78
N ASN A 96 7.90 -3.60 -10.99
CA ASN A 96 8.14 -2.79 -12.19
C ASN A 96 9.52 -2.11 -12.12
N GLN A 97 10.23 -2.08 -13.24
CA GLN A 97 11.50 -1.35 -13.40
C GLN A 97 11.22 0.15 -13.50
N TYR A 98 12.22 0.97 -13.14
CA TYR A 98 12.21 2.41 -13.42
C TYR A 98 11.99 2.68 -14.90
N TYR A 99 10.80 3.19 -15.25
CA TYR A 99 10.57 3.77 -16.57
C TYR A 99 9.51 4.88 -16.49
N GLN A 100 9.87 6.08 -16.95
CA GLN A 100 8.98 7.24 -17.03
C GLN A 100 8.21 7.59 -15.74
N GLY A 101 8.78 7.30 -14.57
CA GLY A 101 8.15 7.59 -13.28
C GLY A 101 7.16 6.52 -12.79
N GLU A 102 7.03 5.37 -13.46
CA GLU A 102 6.20 4.27 -12.98
C GLU A 102 7.04 3.30 -12.11
N HIS A 103 6.72 3.18 -10.81
CA HIS A 103 7.46 2.35 -9.83
C HIS A 103 6.57 1.59 -8.88
N CYS A 104 5.95 0.56 -9.43
CA CYS A 104 4.86 -0.10 -8.76
C CYS A 104 5.29 -1.51 -8.39
N ILE A 105 5.12 -1.86 -7.11
CA ILE A 105 5.04 -3.24 -6.69
C ILE A 105 3.56 -3.60 -6.68
N HIS A 106 3.17 -4.54 -7.53
CA HIS A 106 1.80 -5.05 -7.57
C HIS A 106 1.73 -6.42 -6.93
N TYR A 107 0.67 -6.62 -6.17
CA TYR A 107 0.22 -7.92 -5.70
C TYR A 107 -0.92 -8.38 -6.60
N MET A 108 -0.78 -9.53 -7.24
CA MET A 108 -1.82 -10.11 -8.08
C MET A 108 -2.21 -11.52 -7.61
N GLN A 109 -3.49 -11.83 -7.71
CA GLN A 109 -4.03 -13.16 -7.42
C GLN A 109 -4.73 -13.69 -8.67
N TYR A 110 -4.42 -14.94 -9.01
CA TYR A 110 -5.18 -15.74 -9.96
C TYR A 110 -5.87 -16.88 -9.21
N ARG A 111 -7.17 -17.04 -9.45
CA ARG A 111 -7.96 -18.13 -8.90
C ARG A 111 -8.80 -18.78 -9.99
N TYR A 112 -8.95 -20.08 -9.88
CA TYR A 112 -9.82 -20.87 -10.73
C TYR A 112 -11.06 -21.26 -9.93
N ASN A 113 -12.24 -21.19 -10.55
CA ASN A 113 -13.49 -21.59 -9.94
C ASN A 113 -13.96 -22.88 -10.61
N ASP A 114 -13.88 -23.99 -9.89
CA ASP A 114 -14.27 -25.30 -10.40
C ASP A 114 -15.79 -25.39 -10.66
N SER A 115 -16.61 -24.61 -9.95
CA SER A 115 -18.07 -24.67 -10.03
C SER A 115 -18.65 -24.19 -11.36
N ASP A 116 -18.00 -23.24 -12.02
CA ASP A 116 -18.47 -22.62 -13.27
C ASP A 116 -17.40 -22.65 -14.38
N ASN A 117 -16.31 -23.39 -14.16
CA ASN A 117 -15.20 -23.53 -15.10
C ASN A 117 -14.63 -22.17 -15.54
N SER A 118 -14.59 -21.22 -14.59
CA SER A 118 -14.11 -19.87 -14.81
C SER A 118 -12.79 -19.62 -14.07
N TRP A 119 -12.17 -18.49 -14.36
CA TRP A 119 -11.05 -17.98 -13.61
C TRP A 119 -11.29 -16.50 -13.30
N ASN A 120 -10.69 -16.04 -12.21
CA ASN A 120 -10.70 -14.64 -11.86
C ASN A 120 -9.28 -14.20 -11.50
N MET A 121 -9.00 -12.93 -11.83
CA MET A 121 -7.74 -12.30 -11.49
C MET A 121 -8.02 -10.95 -10.85
N SER A 122 -7.24 -10.61 -9.82
CA SER A 122 -7.28 -9.30 -9.18
C SER A 122 -5.86 -8.80 -8.94
N SER A 123 -5.66 -7.50 -9.09
CA SER A 123 -4.40 -6.83 -8.75
C SER A 123 -4.62 -5.73 -7.72
N ARG A 124 -3.61 -5.49 -6.90
CA ARG A 124 -3.56 -4.45 -5.88
C ARG A 124 -2.17 -3.84 -5.88
N VAL A 125 -2.09 -2.53 -5.77
CA VAL A 125 -0.82 -1.83 -5.61
C VAL A 125 -0.35 -1.98 -4.17
N VAL A 126 0.92 -2.35 -3.96
CA VAL A 126 1.55 -2.53 -2.64
C VAL A 126 2.43 -1.34 -2.30
N VAL A 127 3.28 -0.92 -3.24
CA VAL A 127 4.11 0.30 -3.14
C VAL A 127 4.10 0.96 -4.50
N TYR A 128 3.80 2.24 -4.51
CA TYR A 128 3.86 3.19 -5.62
C TYR A 128 4.93 4.16 -5.03
N ASP A 129 6.00 4.53 -5.75
CA ASP A 129 7.13 5.40 -5.33
C ASP A 129 6.84 6.60 -4.38
N GLY A 130 7.86 7.41 -4.03
CA GLY A 130 7.67 8.58 -3.15
C GLY A 130 6.49 9.49 -3.53
N ASP A 131 6.31 9.79 -4.83
CA ASP A 131 5.21 10.62 -5.33
C ASP A 131 3.86 9.94 -5.14
N SER A 132 3.87 8.63 -5.19
CA SER A 132 2.65 7.88 -5.15
C SER A 132 2.25 7.33 -3.78
N LEU A 133 3.21 7.14 -2.88
CA LEU A 133 2.95 7.15 -1.45
C LEU A 133 2.36 8.51 -1.05
N ALA A 134 2.91 9.62 -1.54
CA ALA A 134 2.34 10.95 -1.30
C ALA A 134 0.92 11.07 -1.87
N TYR A 135 0.65 10.54 -3.08
CA TYR A 135 -0.71 10.45 -3.63
C TYR A 135 -1.65 9.66 -2.71
N LEU A 136 -1.24 8.47 -2.26
CA LEU A 136 -2.05 7.63 -1.37
C LEU A 136 -2.34 8.33 -0.03
N LEU A 137 -1.31 8.92 0.58
CA LEU A 137 -1.40 9.63 1.86
C LEU A 137 -2.06 11.02 1.75
N SER A 138 -2.38 11.51 0.55
CA SER A 138 -3.04 12.80 0.34
C SER A 138 -4.45 12.67 -0.28
N ARG A 139 -4.97 11.45 -0.42
CA ARG A 139 -6.29 11.22 -1.01
C ARG A 139 -7.39 11.92 -0.22
N MET A 140 -8.32 12.53 -0.94
CA MET A 140 -9.53 13.11 -0.36
C MET A 140 -10.76 12.33 -0.82
N ALA A 141 -11.82 12.36 -0.02
CA ALA A 141 -13.15 11.84 -0.29
C ALA A 141 -14.20 12.95 -0.08
N GLY A 142 -15.45 12.69 -0.50
CA GLY A 142 -16.53 13.68 -0.54
C GLY A 142 -16.68 14.38 -1.90
N SER A 143 -17.80 15.07 -2.12
CA SER A 143 -18.11 15.76 -3.38
C SER A 143 -18.17 17.28 -3.18
N GLY A 144 -17.51 18.04 -4.07
CA GLY A 144 -17.50 19.51 -4.07
C GLY A 144 -16.20 20.14 -3.55
N SER A 145 -16.07 21.47 -3.70
CA SER A 145 -14.86 22.22 -3.33
C SER A 145 -14.70 22.42 -1.82
N TYR A 146 -15.80 22.42 -1.07
CA TYR A 146 -15.84 22.73 0.36
C TYR A 146 -16.09 21.52 1.27
N TYR A 147 -16.50 20.37 0.70
CA TYR A 147 -16.84 19.15 1.43
C TYR A 147 -15.86 18.02 1.12
N LYS A 148 -14.56 18.32 1.20
CA LYS A 148 -13.49 17.33 1.08
C LYS A 148 -13.00 16.93 2.46
N TYR A 149 -12.83 15.65 2.67
CA TYR A 149 -12.27 15.07 3.90
C TYR A 149 -11.25 13.98 3.54
N PRO A 150 -10.38 13.56 4.48
CA PRO A 150 -9.38 12.52 4.23
C PRO A 150 -10.04 11.22 3.77
N ALA A 151 -9.49 10.57 2.74
CA ALA A 151 -9.92 9.22 2.37
C ALA A 151 -9.47 8.18 3.42
N VAL A 152 -9.99 6.97 3.35
CA VAL A 152 -9.51 5.86 4.21
C VAL A 152 -8.02 5.60 3.92
N GLY A 153 -7.23 5.41 4.97
CA GLY A 153 -5.78 5.24 4.92
C GLY A 153 -4.98 6.54 4.99
N VAL A 154 -5.63 7.70 4.98
CA VAL A 154 -4.95 9.00 4.97
C VAL A 154 -4.67 9.47 6.40
N PRO A 155 -3.41 9.86 6.69
CA PRO A 155 -3.07 10.44 7.97
C PRO A 155 -3.55 11.88 8.09
N ILE A 156 -4.03 12.25 9.27
CA ILE A 156 -4.35 13.63 9.63
C ILE A 156 -3.78 14.00 10.98
N MET A 157 -3.40 15.27 11.10
CA MET A 157 -3.21 15.89 12.40
C MET A 157 -4.51 16.55 12.83
N ALA A 158 -5.02 16.15 13.99
CA ALA A 158 -6.29 16.65 14.53
C ALA A 158 -6.22 16.74 16.04
N ALA A 159 -7.18 17.43 16.64
CA ALA A 159 -7.36 17.47 18.08
C ALA A 159 -8.56 16.61 18.49
N TYR A 160 -8.32 15.60 19.32
CA TYR A 160 -9.38 14.83 19.95
C TYR A 160 -9.97 15.59 21.14
N GLN A 161 -11.28 15.84 21.12
CA GLN A 161 -11.98 16.70 22.07
C GLN A 161 -12.82 15.90 23.09
N GLY A 162 -12.45 14.65 23.38
CA GLY A 162 -13.20 13.74 24.25
C GLY A 162 -14.45 13.17 23.58
N GLU A 163 -15.19 12.28 24.26
CA GLU A 163 -16.41 11.65 23.73
C GLU A 163 -17.57 12.65 23.56
N SER A 164 -17.60 13.69 24.39
CA SER A 164 -18.52 14.83 24.30
C SER A 164 -17.85 16.11 24.82
N PHE A 165 -18.43 17.27 24.52
CA PHE A 165 -17.85 18.53 25.01
C PHE A 165 -17.90 18.55 26.55
N GLY A 166 -16.75 18.84 27.18
CA GLY A 166 -16.60 18.80 28.63
C GLY A 166 -16.38 17.42 29.23
N ALA A 167 -16.35 16.36 28.42
CA ALA A 167 -15.97 15.03 28.89
C ALA A 167 -14.46 14.96 29.18
N ASP A 168 -14.08 14.10 30.12
CA ASP A 168 -12.68 13.81 30.38
C ASP A 168 -12.06 13.16 29.14
N ALA A 169 -11.17 13.90 28.48
CA ALA A 169 -10.51 13.48 27.27
C ALA A 169 -9.15 12.89 27.61
N SER A 170 -8.80 11.75 27.01
CA SER A 170 -7.44 11.22 27.00
C SER A 170 -7.19 10.55 25.64
N LEU A 171 -5.93 10.49 25.22
CA LEU A 171 -5.56 9.89 23.94
C LEU A 171 -4.36 8.97 24.10
N GLY A 172 -4.51 7.72 23.66
CA GLY A 172 -3.47 6.71 23.57
C GLY A 172 -3.11 6.33 22.14
N LEU A 173 -1.89 5.85 21.95
CA LEU A 173 -1.48 5.16 20.72
C LEU A 173 -2.38 3.93 20.49
N GLY A 174 -2.94 3.83 19.29
CA GLY A 174 -3.82 2.73 18.88
C GLY A 174 -5.31 2.94 19.21
N ASP A 175 -5.66 4.02 19.90
CA ASP A 175 -7.05 4.32 20.23
C ASP A 175 -7.87 4.58 18.97
N ILE A 176 -9.06 3.99 18.92
CA ILE A 176 -9.99 4.24 17.82
C ILE A 176 -11.04 5.23 18.28
N VAL A 177 -11.04 6.42 17.68
CA VAL A 177 -11.94 7.52 18.02
C VAL A 177 -12.88 7.86 16.86
N PRO A 178 -14.10 8.33 17.15
CA PRO A 178 -15.01 8.84 16.12
C PRO A 178 -14.47 10.15 15.52
N GLY A 179 -14.51 10.28 14.19
CA GLY A 179 -14.10 11.49 13.49
C GLY A 179 -14.96 12.72 13.86
N SER A 180 -16.19 12.50 14.30
CA SER A 180 -17.10 13.55 14.82
C SER A 180 -16.57 14.22 16.09
N ARG A 181 -15.52 13.66 16.71
CA ARG A 181 -14.84 14.17 17.92
C ARG A 181 -13.43 14.66 17.64
N LEU A 182 -13.02 14.66 16.37
CA LEU A 182 -11.76 15.20 15.89
C LEU A 182 -12.01 16.58 15.27
N GLY A 183 -11.35 17.60 15.82
CA GLY A 183 -11.32 18.94 15.24
C GLY A 183 -10.11 19.12 14.31
N PRO A 184 -10.27 19.72 13.12
CA PRO A 184 -9.15 20.13 12.30
C PRO A 184 -8.32 21.18 13.04
N LEU A 185 -7.02 21.23 12.78
CA LEU A 185 -6.14 22.24 13.35
C LEU A 185 -5.32 22.95 12.29
N ALA A 186 -5.02 24.21 12.56
CA ALA A 186 -4.07 25.01 11.79
C ALA A 186 -2.96 25.50 12.73
N MET A 187 -1.71 25.40 12.27
CA MET A 187 -0.55 25.94 12.97
C MET A 187 0.04 27.09 12.16
N SER A 188 0.33 28.21 12.82
CA SER A 188 0.94 29.38 12.19
C SER A 188 2.11 29.90 13.03
N ALA A 189 3.06 30.53 12.38
CA ALA A 189 4.21 31.15 13.02
C ALA A 189 4.57 32.43 12.24
N ARG A 190 5.23 33.39 12.89
CA ARG A 190 5.81 34.54 12.19
C ARG A 190 6.90 34.03 11.25
N VAL A 191 7.07 34.67 10.10
CA VAL A 191 8.11 34.33 9.13
C VAL A 191 9.07 35.49 8.92
N SER A 192 10.35 35.18 8.68
CA SER A 192 11.40 36.11 8.24
C SER A 192 12.14 35.46 7.06
N ASP A 193 12.45 36.26 6.05
CA ASP A 193 13.24 35.88 4.87
C ASP A 193 14.75 35.96 5.12
N THR A 194 15.14 36.44 6.30
CA THR A 194 16.54 36.64 6.69
C THR A 194 16.93 35.70 7.83
N GLY A 195 17.91 34.83 7.56
CA GLY A 195 18.58 33.98 8.55
C GLY A 195 17.66 33.01 9.30
N THR A 196 18.18 32.45 10.39
CA THR A 196 17.39 31.66 11.34
C THR A 196 16.68 32.60 12.31
N TYR A 197 15.37 32.44 12.49
CA TYR A 197 14.59 33.21 13.46
C TYR A 197 13.82 32.30 14.40
N ALA A 198 13.60 32.76 15.64
CA ALA A 198 12.73 32.09 16.59
C ALA A 198 11.31 32.64 16.43
N SER A 199 10.31 31.76 16.39
CA SER A 199 8.90 32.12 16.46
C SER A 199 8.16 31.19 17.40
N SER A 200 7.24 31.75 18.18
CA SER A 200 6.25 30.96 18.92
C SER A 200 5.13 30.55 17.96
N PRO A 201 4.85 29.24 17.79
CA PRO A 201 3.73 28.80 16.97
C PRO A 201 2.39 29.10 17.67
N GLN A 202 1.38 29.44 16.88
CA GLN A 202 -0.02 29.49 17.31
C GLN A 202 -0.74 28.27 16.74
N VAL A 203 -1.60 27.66 17.55
CA VAL A 203 -2.45 26.54 17.15
C VAL A 203 -3.90 26.97 17.26
N VAL A 204 -4.66 26.83 16.18
CA VAL A 204 -6.10 27.07 16.14
C VAL A 204 -6.78 25.74 15.87
N ILE A 205 -7.77 25.39 16.69
CA ILE A 205 -8.49 24.12 16.60
C ILE A 205 -9.96 24.41 16.31
N GLY A 206 -10.50 23.81 15.25
CA GLY A 206 -11.92 23.85 14.95
C GLY A 206 -12.71 23.01 15.96
N GLY A 207 -13.82 23.54 16.46
CA GLY A 207 -14.71 22.79 17.36
C GLY A 207 -15.30 21.58 16.64
N ALA A 208 -15.20 20.39 17.22
CA ALA A 208 -15.68 19.16 16.59
C ALA A 208 -17.22 19.13 16.40
N GLY A 209 -17.96 20.03 17.04
CA GLY A 209 -19.39 20.21 16.80
C GLY A 209 -19.73 20.83 15.44
N GLU A 210 -18.80 21.55 14.82
CA GLU A 210 -19.04 22.34 13.61
C GLU A 210 -18.11 21.93 12.46
N TYR A 211 -16.86 21.60 12.77
CA TYR A 211 -15.83 21.24 11.81
C TYR A 211 -15.28 19.86 12.16
N ASN A 212 -15.94 18.79 11.71
CA ASN A 212 -15.53 17.44 12.04
C ASN A 212 -15.25 16.57 10.82
N PHE A 213 -14.69 15.40 11.12
CA PHE A 213 -14.37 14.40 10.12
C PHE A 213 -15.40 13.27 10.13
N PRO A 214 -15.73 12.68 8.97
CA PRO A 214 -16.59 11.50 8.94
C PRO A 214 -15.81 10.24 9.33
N GLY A 215 -16.55 9.24 9.82
CA GLY A 215 -16.03 7.88 10.04
C GLY A 215 -15.20 7.72 11.30
N ARG A 216 -14.24 6.79 11.28
CA ARG A 216 -13.43 6.42 12.45
C ARG A 216 -11.95 6.50 12.14
N TYR A 217 -11.17 6.78 13.18
CA TYR A 217 -9.75 7.05 13.08
C TYR A 217 -8.98 6.30 14.16
N THR A 218 -7.85 5.71 13.79
CA THR A 218 -6.88 5.14 14.73
C THR A 218 -5.83 6.19 15.05
N ALA A 219 -5.58 6.42 16.34
CA ALA A 219 -4.52 7.29 16.81
C ALA A 219 -3.14 6.64 16.60
N LEU A 220 -2.24 7.35 15.92
CA LEU A 220 -0.83 6.98 15.73
C LEU A 220 0.09 7.65 16.77
N SER A 221 -0.48 8.39 17.72
CA SER A 221 0.24 9.07 18.79
C SER A 221 -0.66 9.25 20.00
N GLY A 222 -0.08 9.22 21.20
CA GLY A 222 -0.79 9.43 22.46
C GLY A 222 -0.19 8.56 23.56
N THR A 223 -0.37 8.96 24.82
CA THR A 223 0.23 8.29 25.99
C THR A 223 -0.79 7.87 27.05
N ARG A 224 -2.02 8.40 27.01
CA ARG A 224 -3.05 8.28 28.07
C ARG A 224 -2.64 8.80 29.46
N ILE A 225 -1.43 9.34 29.62
CA ILE A 225 -0.92 9.81 30.92
C ILE A 225 -1.59 11.12 31.33
N SER A 226 -2.01 11.92 30.36
CA SER A 226 -2.71 13.18 30.59
C SER A 226 -4.17 13.04 30.17
N HIS A 227 -5.05 13.50 31.05
CA HIS A 227 -6.48 13.58 30.81
C HIS A 227 -7.04 14.86 31.45
N ASP A 228 -8.03 15.47 30.80
CA ASP A 228 -8.61 16.75 31.24
C ASP A 228 -10.01 16.90 30.62
N THR A 229 -10.91 17.60 31.32
CA THR A 229 -12.26 17.92 30.84
C THR A 229 -12.32 19.21 30.00
N THR A 230 -11.25 20.01 30.05
CA THR A 230 -11.14 21.32 29.39
C THR A 230 -10.14 21.34 28.24
N ARG A 231 -9.41 20.25 28.00
CA ARG A 231 -8.38 20.16 26.95
C ARG A 231 -8.69 19.07 25.96
N GLY A 232 -8.40 19.37 24.69
CA GLY A 232 -8.27 18.36 23.65
C GLY A 232 -6.81 17.93 23.47
N TYR A 233 -6.61 16.75 22.90
CA TYR A 233 -5.28 16.18 22.66
C TYR A 233 -4.99 16.17 21.16
N ILE A 234 -3.94 16.91 20.77
CA ILE A 234 -3.46 16.91 19.40
C ILE A 234 -2.72 15.60 19.15
N GLY A 235 -3.07 14.93 18.06
CA GLY A 235 -2.45 13.68 17.66
C GLY A 235 -2.40 13.52 16.15
N LEU A 236 -1.58 12.57 15.72
CA LEU A 236 -1.64 11.99 14.39
C LEU A 236 -2.63 10.84 14.40
N PHE A 237 -3.48 10.79 13.39
CA PHE A 237 -4.52 9.79 13.22
C PHE A 237 -4.49 9.25 11.80
N VAL A 238 -4.95 8.02 11.57
CA VAL A 238 -5.24 7.49 10.23
C VAL A 238 -6.70 7.11 10.16
N ARG A 239 -7.38 7.53 9.08
CA ARG A 239 -8.77 7.14 8.84
C ARG A 239 -8.87 5.66 8.50
N ILE A 240 -9.77 4.94 9.15
CA ILE A 240 -9.99 3.50 8.91
C ILE A 240 -11.38 3.17 8.35
N GLU A 241 -12.34 4.10 8.47
CA GLU A 241 -13.72 3.99 7.99
C GLU A 241 -14.20 5.35 7.48
#